data_AF-A0A175YG27-F1
#
_entry.id   AF-A0A175YG27-F1
#
_cell.length_a   1.000
_cell.length_b   1.000
_cell.length_c   1.000
_cell.angle_alpha   90.00
_cell.angle_beta   90.00
_cell.angle_gamma   90.00
#
_symmetry.space_group_name_H-M   'P 1'
#
loop_
_entity.id
_entity.type
_entity.pdbx_description
1 polymer ?
#
loop_
_entity_poly.entity_id
_entity_poly.type
_entity_poly.pdbx_seq_one_letter_code
_entity_poly.pdbx_strand_id
1 'polypeptide(L)'
;MARSSRPISPLLLLDIDILLKICHLLQQDGFLDLFFLIQVWFRFQTPEAVTKLLHNLDWSRVHEVVEPFKNLECRVFNNFVKHTVAIGVKGALCYKACKNLIRGNTPTQQLNILRNIANDDDLCFLAYCVFKTHYEPSSLQQNGQILHQKISESSKFRLEFESHCRALNGRCRKYKVFWYDRPDIFPQNGVCSSYVSGKAHNMDPYGVGCSYKEILAATCSECMILMINYKIFRGY
;
A
#
# COMPACT_ATOMS: atom_id res chain seq x y z
N MET A 1 -39.07 -36.41 -10.71
CA MET A 1 -38.44 -35.20 -10.14
C MET A 1 -37.30 -34.78 -11.07
N ALA A 2 -37.56 -33.78 -11.92
CA ALA A 2 -36.53 -33.23 -12.78
C ALA A 2 -35.55 -32.41 -11.92
N ARG A 3 -34.25 -32.75 -11.96
CA ARG A 3 -33.20 -31.86 -11.46
C ARG A 3 -33.28 -30.57 -12.27
N SER A 4 -33.73 -29.47 -11.66
CA SER A 4 -33.64 -28.17 -12.31
C SER A 4 -32.16 -27.87 -12.54
N SER A 5 -31.72 -27.90 -13.79
CA SER A 5 -30.46 -27.30 -14.21
C SER A 5 -30.54 -25.81 -13.85
N ARG A 6 -29.91 -25.41 -12.75
CA ARG A 6 -29.75 -23.98 -12.46
C ARG A 6 -29.05 -23.38 -13.67
N PRO A 7 -29.54 -22.27 -14.25
CA PRO A 7 -28.82 -21.59 -15.32
C PRO A 7 -27.44 -21.24 -14.76
N ILE A 8 -26.39 -21.79 -15.38
CA ILE A 8 -25.02 -21.45 -15.04
C ILE A 8 -24.85 -20.01 -15.49
N SER A 9 -24.88 -19.07 -14.54
CA SER A 9 -24.67 -17.66 -14.86
C SER A 9 -23.31 -17.51 -15.56
N PRO A 10 -23.21 -16.76 -16.67
CA PRO A 10 -21.96 -16.59 -17.42
C PRO A 10 -20.79 -16.11 -16.56
N LEU A 11 -21.07 -15.36 -15.48
CA LEU A 11 -20.11 -14.91 -14.47
C LEU A 11 -19.40 -16.08 -13.75
N LEU A 12 -20.03 -17.26 -13.66
CA LEU A 12 -19.52 -18.43 -12.97
C LEU A 12 -18.50 -19.23 -13.80
N LEU A 13 -18.50 -19.02 -15.11
CA LEU A 13 -17.60 -19.68 -16.06
C LEU A 13 -16.46 -18.75 -16.49
N LEU A 14 -16.36 -17.55 -15.92
CA LEU A 14 -15.29 -16.63 -16.25
C LEU A 14 -13.96 -17.20 -15.83
N ASP A 15 -13.05 -17.22 -16.80
CA ASP A 15 -11.64 -17.47 -16.55
C ASP A 15 -11.10 -16.45 -15.53
N ILE A 16 -10.21 -16.91 -14.64
CA ILE A 16 -9.70 -16.08 -13.55
C ILE A 16 -8.93 -14.85 -14.04
N ASP A 17 -8.31 -14.92 -15.21
CA ASP A 17 -7.58 -13.79 -15.79
C ASP A 17 -8.55 -12.74 -16.35
N ILE A 18 -9.68 -13.18 -16.91
CA ILE A 18 -10.77 -12.27 -17.30
C ILE A 18 -11.37 -11.61 -16.05
N LEU A 19 -11.60 -12.39 -15.00
CA LEU A 19 -12.12 -11.87 -13.75
C LEU A 19 -11.17 -10.86 -13.11
N LEU A 20 -9.86 -11.10 -13.14
CA LEU A 20 -8.86 -10.16 -12.64
C LEU A 20 -8.89 -8.84 -13.40
N LYS A 21 -9.10 -8.86 -14.72
CA LYS A 21 -9.28 -7.65 -15.53
C LYS A 21 -10.55 -6.90 -15.13
N ILE A 22 -11.66 -7.60 -14.93
CA ILE A 22 -12.91 -6.98 -14.46
C ILE A 22 -12.71 -6.38 -13.06
N CYS A 23 -12.07 -7.09 -12.14
CA CYS A 23 -11.75 -6.57 -10.82
C CYS A 23 -10.89 -5.31 -10.89
N HIS A 24 -9.86 -5.28 -11.74
CA HIS A 24 -9.02 -4.10 -11.94
C HIS A 24 -9.80 -2.90 -12.49
N LEU A 25 -10.78 -3.13 -13.36
CA LEU A 25 -11.67 -2.09 -13.87
C LEU A 25 -12.61 -1.58 -12.77
N LEU A 26 -13.25 -2.48 -12.01
CA LEU A 26 -14.13 -2.10 -10.92
C LEU A 26 -13.39 -1.37 -9.79
N GLN A 27 -12.10 -1.67 -9.58
CA GLN A 27 -11.25 -0.92 -8.65
C GLN A 27 -11.03 0.54 -9.06
N GLN A 28 -11.29 0.91 -10.32
CA GLN A 28 -11.25 2.30 -10.78
C GLN A 28 -12.53 3.06 -10.44
N ASP A 29 -13.68 2.38 -10.49
CA ASP A 29 -15.01 2.99 -10.34
C ASP A 29 -15.52 2.96 -8.88
N GLY A 30 -15.13 1.96 -8.07
CA GLY A 30 -15.52 1.87 -6.66
C GLY A 30 -15.45 0.47 -6.05
N PHE A 31 -15.14 0.38 -4.74
CA PHE A 31 -14.94 -0.89 -4.03
C PHE A 31 -16.24 -1.68 -3.84
N LEU A 32 -17.39 -1.01 -3.85
CA LEU A 32 -18.68 -1.68 -3.66
C LEU A 32 -18.99 -2.66 -4.79
N ASP A 33 -18.79 -2.25 -6.04
CA ASP A 33 -19.09 -3.09 -7.20
C ASP A 33 -18.12 -4.27 -7.26
N LEU A 34 -16.84 -4.04 -6.94
CA LEU A 34 -15.87 -5.11 -6.72
C LEU A 34 -16.35 -6.09 -5.63
N PHE A 35 -16.81 -5.58 -4.48
CA PHE A 35 -17.26 -6.42 -3.38
C PHE A 35 -18.48 -7.26 -3.76
N PHE A 36 -19.47 -6.68 -4.43
CA PHE A 36 -20.65 -7.43 -4.88
C PHE A 36 -20.28 -8.50 -5.91
N LEU A 37 -19.42 -8.18 -6.87
CA LEU A 37 -18.91 -9.15 -7.84
C LEU A 37 -18.21 -10.32 -7.12
N ILE A 38 -17.29 -10.01 -6.21
CA ILE A 38 -16.55 -10.99 -5.42
C ILE A 38 -17.50 -11.86 -4.60
N GLN A 39 -18.50 -11.29 -3.92
CA GLN A 39 -19.45 -12.06 -3.12
C GLN A 39 -20.31 -13.01 -3.95
N VAL A 40 -20.77 -12.56 -5.13
CA VAL A 40 -21.57 -13.39 -6.02
C VAL A 40 -20.69 -14.50 -6.59
N TRP A 41 -19.47 -14.18 -7.03
CA TRP A 41 -18.55 -15.14 -7.61
C TRP A 41 -18.05 -16.18 -6.60
N PHE A 42 -17.70 -15.79 -5.37
CA PHE A 42 -17.19 -16.68 -4.31
C PHE A 42 -18.08 -17.87 -4.01
N ARG A 43 -19.41 -17.68 -4.07
CA ARG A 43 -20.38 -18.74 -3.71
C ARG A 43 -20.33 -19.96 -4.63
N PHE A 44 -19.66 -19.86 -5.77
CA PHE A 44 -19.65 -20.88 -6.80
C PHE A 44 -18.25 -21.32 -7.20
N GLN A 45 -17.23 -20.93 -6.43
CA GLN A 45 -15.82 -21.16 -6.77
C GLN A 45 -15.13 -21.93 -5.67
N THR A 46 -14.01 -22.56 -6.02
CA THR A 46 -13.21 -23.27 -5.03
C THR A 46 -12.44 -22.28 -4.16
N PRO A 47 -12.11 -22.64 -2.90
CA PRO A 47 -11.27 -21.80 -2.03
C PRO A 47 -9.94 -21.40 -2.67
N GLU A 48 -9.36 -22.26 -3.52
CA GLU A 48 -8.09 -22.01 -4.22
C GLU A 48 -8.25 -20.91 -5.28
N ALA A 49 -9.33 -20.95 -6.07
CA ALA A 49 -9.62 -19.93 -7.07
C ALA A 49 -9.90 -18.57 -6.41
N VAL A 50 -10.63 -18.58 -5.30
CA VAL A 50 -10.87 -17.40 -4.46
C VAL A 50 -9.56 -16.83 -3.90
N THR A 51 -8.71 -17.69 -3.36
CA THR A 51 -7.41 -17.29 -2.82
C THR A 51 -6.53 -16.70 -3.93
N LYS A 52 -6.45 -17.35 -5.08
CA LYS A 52 -5.71 -16.85 -6.25
C LYS A 52 -6.22 -15.48 -6.70
N LEU A 53 -7.53 -15.28 -6.79
CA LEU A 53 -8.11 -13.97 -7.13
C LEU A 53 -7.67 -12.90 -6.12
N LEU A 54 -7.88 -13.16 -4.83
CA LEU A 54 -7.62 -12.19 -3.76
C LEU A 54 -6.15 -11.79 -3.63
N HIS A 55 -5.23 -12.73 -3.88
CA HIS A 55 -3.80 -12.45 -3.90
C HIS A 55 -3.36 -11.60 -5.10
N ASN A 56 -4.13 -11.57 -6.18
CA ASN A 56 -3.83 -10.82 -7.40
C ASN A 56 -4.70 -9.55 -7.56
N LEU A 57 -5.52 -9.21 -6.57
CA LEU A 57 -6.20 -7.91 -6.53
C LEU A 57 -5.19 -6.79 -6.31
N ASP A 58 -5.43 -5.64 -6.92
CA ASP A 58 -4.61 -4.45 -6.69
C ASP A 58 -4.94 -3.80 -5.33
N TRP A 59 -4.28 -4.27 -4.26
CA TRP A 59 -4.44 -3.75 -2.91
C TRP A 59 -3.92 -2.31 -2.73
N SER A 60 -3.21 -1.77 -3.73
CA SER A 60 -2.86 -0.35 -3.78
C SER A 60 -4.08 0.49 -4.16
N ARG A 61 -5.13 -0.06 -4.80
CA ARG A 61 -6.34 0.71 -5.20
C ARG A 61 -7.59 0.38 -4.41
N VAL A 62 -7.61 -0.78 -3.74
CA VAL A 62 -8.68 -1.21 -2.81
C VAL A 62 -9.03 -0.15 -1.74
N HIS A 63 -8.11 0.77 -1.45
CA HIS A 63 -8.27 1.80 -0.44
C HIS A 63 -8.62 3.20 -0.98
N GLU A 64 -8.51 3.45 -2.30
CA GLU A 64 -8.74 4.77 -2.94
C GLU A 64 -10.22 5.15 -2.99
N VAL A 65 -11.08 4.28 -2.48
CA VAL A 65 -12.53 4.48 -2.54
C VAL A 65 -12.91 5.55 -1.54
N VAL A 66 -13.34 6.63 -2.18
CA VAL A 66 -13.45 8.01 -1.76
C VAL A 66 -14.38 8.14 -0.55
N GLU A 67 -13.92 8.90 0.44
CA GLU A 67 -14.81 9.45 1.47
C GLU A 67 -15.90 10.32 0.83
N PRO A 68 -17.11 10.39 1.42
CA PRO A 68 -17.48 9.82 2.70
C PRO A 68 -18.12 8.44 2.53
N PHE A 69 -17.48 7.41 3.08
CA PHE A 69 -18.13 6.11 3.23
C PHE A 69 -19.43 6.29 4.02
N LYS A 70 -20.55 5.86 3.46
CA LYS A 70 -21.75 5.60 4.25
C LYS A 70 -21.44 4.42 5.19
N ASN A 71 -22.07 4.38 6.37
CA ASN A 71 -21.81 3.36 7.42
C ASN A 71 -21.80 1.90 6.92
N LEU A 72 -22.49 1.58 5.83
CA LEU A 72 -22.53 0.24 5.25
C LEU A 72 -21.22 -0.13 4.54
N GLU A 73 -20.71 0.74 3.66
CA GLU A 73 -19.50 0.49 2.86
C GLU A 73 -18.27 0.29 3.75
N CYS A 74 -18.15 1.10 4.80
CA CYS A 74 -17.07 0.97 5.77
C CYS A 74 -17.16 -0.37 6.54
N ARG A 75 -18.36 -0.79 6.95
CA ARG A 75 -18.57 -2.10 7.61
C ARG A 75 -18.24 -3.25 6.68
N VAL A 76 -18.73 -3.20 5.44
CA VAL A 76 -18.47 -4.18 4.39
C VAL A 76 -16.97 -4.31 4.12
N PHE A 77 -16.29 -3.19 3.90
CA PHE A 77 -14.85 -3.14 3.68
C PHE A 77 -14.05 -3.72 4.86
N ASN A 78 -14.38 -3.33 6.10
CA ASN A 78 -13.68 -3.85 7.27
C ASN A 78 -13.88 -5.37 7.44
N ASN A 79 -15.07 -5.88 7.14
CA ASN A 79 -15.35 -7.32 7.16
C ASN A 79 -14.58 -8.07 6.05
N PHE A 80 -14.52 -7.50 4.85
CA PHE A 80 -13.72 -8.01 3.75
C PHE A 80 -12.25 -8.11 4.17
N VAL A 81 -11.65 -7.01 4.65
CA VAL A 81 -10.25 -7.00 5.13
C VAL A 81 -10.03 -8.03 6.24
N LYS A 82 -10.96 -8.15 7.19
CA LYS A 82 -10.85 -9.14 8.28
C LYS A 82 -10.81 -10.57 7.72
N HIS A 83 -11.67 -10.89 6.76
CA HIS A 83 -11.72 -12.20 6.13
C HIS A 83 -10.45 -12.48 5.33
N THR A 84 -10.02 -11.55 4.46
CA THR A 84 -8.82 -11.71 3.64
C THR A 84 -7.53 -11.82 4.47
N VAL A 85 -7.47 -11.14 5.63
CA VAL A 85 -6.39 -11.32 6.60
C VAL A 85 -6.39 -12.72 7.21
N ALA A 86 -7.56 -13.26 7.55
CA ALA A 86 -7.67 -14.58 8.19
C ALA A 86 -7.18 -15.71 7.29
N ILE A 87 -7.31 -15.56 5.97
CA ILE A 87 -6.83 -16.52 4.96
C ILE A 87 -5.42 -16.21 4.44
N GLY A 88 -4.75 -15.18 4.96
CA GLY A 88 -3.35 -14.89 4.64
C GLY A 88 -3.08 -14.09 3.35
N VAL A 89 -4.05 -13.36 2.82
CA VAL A 89 -3.85 -12.52 1.62
C VAL A 89 -2.82 -11.42 1.91
N LYS A 90 -1.70 -11.43 1.16
CA LYS A 90 -0.53 -10.56 1.40
C LYS A 90 -0.89 -9.07 1.41
N GLY A 91 -1.61 -8.59 0.40
CA GLY A 91 -2.03 -7.18 0.35
C GLY A 91 -2.98 -6.78 1.49
N ALA A 92 -3.81 -7.70 1.98
CA ALA A 92 -4.66 -7.48 3.15
C ALA A 92 -3.87 -7.43 4.46
N LEU A 93 -2.87 -8.31 4.60
CA LEU A 93 -1.93 -8.31 5.72
C LEU A 93 -1.13 -6.99 5.74
N CYS A 94 -0.61 -6.56 4.59
CA CYS A 94 0.04 -5.27 4.41
C CYS A 94 -0.89 -4.12 4.86
N TYR A 95 -2.14 -4.10 4.38
CA TYR A 95 -3.13 -3.09 4.75
C TYR A 95 -3.35 -3.02 6.27
N LYS A 96 -3.59 -4.16 6.92
CA LYS A 96 -3.82 -4.24 8.36
C LYS A 96 -2.60 -3.83 9.17
N ALA A 97 -1.41 -4.28 8.76
CA ALA A 97 -0.15 -3.92 9.42
C ALA A 97 0.11 -2.41 9.31
N CYS A 98 -0.05 -1.81 8.13
CA CYS A 98 0.05 -0.35 7.94
C CYS A 98 -0.94 0.40 8.84
N LYS A 99 -2.21 -0.02 8.89
CA LYS A 99 -3.23 0.60 9.76
C LYS A 99 -2.82 0.57 11.23
N ASN A 100 -2.28 -0.55 11.70
CA ASN A 100 -1.85 -0.71 13.08
C ASN A 100 -0.60 0.13 13.38
N LEU A 101 0.37 0.19 12.45
CA LEU A 101 1.54 1.06 12.54
C LEU A 101 1.12 2.53 12.60
N ILE A 102 0.25 3.00 11.72
CA ILE A 102 -0.26 4.39 11.76
C ILE A 102 -0.96 4.70 13.10
N ARG A 103 -1.49 3.70 13.80
CA ARG A 103 -2.13 3.84 15.11
C ARG A 103 -1.20 3.59 16.30
N GLY A 104 0.07 3.27 16.08
CA GLY A 104 1.02 2.93 17.15
C GLY A 104 0.78 1.56 17.80
N ASN A 105 -0.03 0.69 17.21
CA ASN A 105 -0.42 -0.59 17.79
C ASN A 105 0.60 -1.69 17.44
N THR A 106 1.24 -2.24 18.48
CA THR A 106 2.24 -3.32 18.41
C THR A 106 3.28 -3.19 17.28
N PRO A 107 4.02 -2.07 17.19
CA PRO A 107 4.86 -1.76 16.01
C PRO A 107 5.83 -2.87 15.61
N THR A 108 6.54 -3.48 16.57
CA THR A 108 7.47 -4.59 16.32
C THR A 108 6.80 -5.77 15.62
N GLN A 109 5.60 -6.15 16.07
CA GLN A 109 4.85 -7.25 15.46
C GLN A 109 4.42 -6.92 14.04
N GLN A 110 3.93 -5.69 13.80
CA GLN A 110 3.47 -5.28 12.49
C GLN A 110 4.62 -5.13 11.49
N LEU A 111 5.78 -4.62 11.93
CA LEU A 111 7.00 -4.57 11.11
C LEU A 111 7.48 -5.97 10.72
N ASN A 112 7.39 -6.96 11.62
CA ASN A 112 7.70 -8.35 11.29
C ASN A 112 6.74 -8.94 10.24
N ILE A 113 5.45 -8.62 10.31
CA ILE A 113 4.49 -9.04 9.27
C ILE A 113 4.87 -8.44 7.92
N LEU A 114 5.17 -7.14 7.87
CA LEU A 114 5.58 -6.48 6.62
C LEU A 114 6.89 -7.07 6.08
N ARG A 115 7.88 -7.32 6.94
CA ARG A 115 9.16 -7.94 6.55
C ARG A 115 8.96 -9.30 5.90
N ASN A 116 8.08 -10.13 6.45
CA ASN A 116 7.87 -11.50 5.98
C ASN A 116 7.21 -11.57 4.59
N ILE A 117 6.55 -10.50 4.14
CA ILE A 117 5.87 -10.46 2.84
C ILE A 117 6.53 -9.46 1.86
N ALA A 118 7.50 -8.67 2.31
CA ALA A 118 8.16 -7.61 1.51
C ALA A 118 8.85 -8.15 0.25
N ASN A 119 9.32 -9.39 0.23
CA ASN A 119 9.96 -9.96 -0.96
C ASN A 119 8.98 -10.22 -2.10
N ASP A 120 7.70 -10.39 -1.80
CA ASP A 120 6.68 -10.80 -2.76
C ASP A 120 5.70 -9.68 -3.13
N ASP A 121 5.71 -8.56 -2.39
CA ASP A 121 4.75 -7.46 -2.52
C ASP A 121 5.48 -6.12 -2.41
N ASP A 122 5.55 -5.41 -3.54
CA ASP A 122 6.33 -4.17 -3.68
C ASP A 122 5.76 -3.01 -2.81
N LEU A 123 4.44 -2.93 -2.66
CA LEU A 123 3.80 -1.97 -1.76
C LEU A 123 4.19 -2.27 -0.30
N CYS A 124 4.22 -3.54 0.07
CA CYS A 124 4.63 -3.96 1.40
C CYS A 124 6.12 -3.73 1.66
N PHE A 125 6.97 -3.96 0.67
CA PHE A 125 8.39 -3.61 0.75
C PHE A 125 8.57 -2.12 1.06
N LEU A 126 7.91 -1.24 0.30
CA LEU A 126 7.95 0.20 0.54
C LEU A 126 7.44 0.54 1.95
N ALA A 127 6.31 -0.05 2.36
CA ALA A 127 5.74 0.15 3.68
C ALA A 127 6.71 -0.26 4.79
N TYR A 128 7.39 -1.41 4.64
CA TYR A 128 8.38 -1.88 5.60
C TYR A 128 9.51 -0.86 5.76
N CYS A 129 10.15 -0.42 4.67
CA CYS A 129 11.26 0.55 4.75
C CYS A 129 10.82 1.87 5.41
N VAL A 130 9.64 2.39 5.03
CA VAL A 130 9.09 3.64 5.55
C VAL A 130 8.77 3.55 7.05
N PHE A 131 8.03 2.52 7.47
CA PHE A 131 7.67 2.37 8.88
C PHE A 131 8.86 1.93 9.73
N LYS A 132 9.79 1.13 9.21
CA LYS A 132 11.00 0.71 9.93
C LYS A 132 11.87 1.93 10.26
N THR A 133 12.07 2.82 9.31
CA THR A 133 12.82 4.07 9.56
C THR A 133 12.09 5.02 10.50
N HIS A 134 10.76 5.03 10.50
CA HIS A 134 9.98 5.80 11.46
C HIS A 134 10.10 5.29 12.91
N TYR A 135 9.99 3.98 13.12
CA TYR A 135 10.05 3.38 14.46
C TYR A 135 11.47 3.14 14.97
N GLU A 136 12.43 2.99 14.06
CA GLU A 136 13.85 2.78 14.36
C GLU A 136 14.69 3.74 13.49
N PRO A 137 14.86 5.01 13.91
CA PRO A 137 15.58 6.01 13.12
C PRO A 137 17.03 5.62 12.78
N SER A 138 17.68 4.80 13.61
CA SER A 138 19.01 4.24 13.34
C SER A 138 19.07 3.36 12.08
N SER A 139 17.92 2.88 11.60
CA SER A 139 17.82 2.06 10.39
C SER A 139 17.68 2.87 9.09
N LEU A 140 17.71 4.22 9.17
CA LEU A 140 17.51 5.13 8.04
C LEU A 140 18.44 4.82 6.87
N GLN A 141 19.74 4.77 7.13
CA GLN A 141 20.76 4.57 6.11
C GLN A 141 20.61 3.22 5.40
N GLN A 142 20.46 2.14 6.19
CA GLN A 142 20.31 0.79 5.65
C GLN A 142 19.05 0.65 4.79
N ASN A 143 17.90 1.12 5.28
CA ASN A 143 16.65 1.04 4.52
C ASN A 143 16.66 1.97 3.31
N GLY A 144 17.31 3.14 3.42
CA GLY A 144 17.56 4.01 2.27
C GLY A 144 18.34 3.29 1.17
N GLN A 145 19.43 2.61 1.52
CA GLN A 145 20.26 1.86 0.56
C GLN A 145 19.47 0.72 -0.10
N ILE A 146 18.76 -0.08 0.69
CA ILE A 146 17.92 -1.19 0.19
C ILE A 146 16.85 -0.68 -0.78
N LEU A 147 16.18 0.42 -0.43
CA LEU A 147 15.15 1.02 -1.27
C LEU A 147 15.74 1.62 -2.55
N HIS A 148 16.91 2.25 -2.45
CA HIS A 148 17.61 2.86 -3.58
C HIS A 148 18.04 1.80 -4.59
N GLN A 149 18.60 0.69 -4.09
CA GLN A 149 18.93 -0.49 -4.87
C GLN A 149 17.69 -1.05 -5.58
N LYS A 150 16.58 -1.28 -4.86
CA LYS A 150 15.34 -1.79 -5.46
C LYS A 150 14.81 -0.89 -6.58
N ILE A 151 14.86 0.43 -6.41
CA ILE A 151 14.47 1.41 -7.46
C ILE A 151 15.38 1.32 -8.69
N SER A 152 16.68 1.09 -8.47
CA SER A 152 17.64 0.97 -9.57
C SER A 152 17.53 -0.36 -10.34
N GLU A 153 17.19 -1.45 -9.66
CA GLU A 153 17.18 -2.80 -10.22
C GLU A 153 15.81 -3.25 -10.77
N SER A 154 14.71 -2.78 -10.16
CA SER A 154 13.36 -3.20 -10.54
C SER A 154 12.62 -2.11 -11.32
N SER A 155 12.57 -2.28 -12.65
CA SER A 155 11.78 -1.41 -13.53
C SER A 155 10.29 -1.39 -13.15
N LYS A 156 9.74 -2.55 -12.77
CA LYS A 156 8.36 -2.67 -12.27
C LYS A 156 8.14 -1.81 -11.03
N PHE A 157 9.00 -1.97 -10.01
CA PHE A 157 8.89 -1.20 -8.77
C PHE A 157 8.97 0.30 -9.05
N ARG A 158 9.90 0.70 -9.93
CA ARG A 158 10.10 2.10 -10.33
C ARG A 158 8.87 2.70 -11.03
N LEU A 159 8.20 1.94 -11.90
CA LEU A 159 6.98 2.37 -12.58
C LEU A 159 5.78 2.50 -11.61
N GLU A 160 5.67 1.58 -10.66
CA GLU A 160 4.57 1.54 -9.69
C GLU A 160 4.82 2.42 -8.45
N PHE A 161 6.04 2.95 -8.29
CA PHE A 161 6.52 3.68 -7.13
C PHE A 161 5.59 4.80 -6.67
N GLU A 162 5.17 5.66 -7.59
CA GLU A 162 4.26 6.76 -7.30
C GLU A 162 2.92 6.25 -6.77
N SER A 163 2.36 5.20 -7.38
CA SER A 163 1.10 4.59 -6.92
C SER A 163 1.23 4.02 -5.51
N HIS A 164 2.37 3.38 -5.20
CA HIS A 164 2.62 2.82 -3.87
C HIS A 164 2.76 3.92 -2.81
N CYS A 165 3.46 5.01 -3.12
CA CYS A 165 3.55 6.17 -2.24
C CYS A 165 2.17 6.82 -2.01
N ARG A 166 1.38 7.02 -3.07
CA ARG A 166 0.00 7.53 -2.95
C ARG A 166 -0.86 6.61 -2.09
N ALA A 167 -0.71 5.30 -2.25
CA ALA A 167 -1.47 4.35 -1.46
C ALA A 167 -1.15 4.39 0.04
N LEU A 168 0.13 4.51 0.39
CA LEU A 168 0.54 4.69 1.78
C LEU A 168 0.10 6.05 2.33
N ASN A 169 0.15 7.12 1.53
CA ASN A 169 -0.37 8.42 1.91
C ASN A 169 -1.88 8.38 2.21
N GLY A 170 -2.67 7.77 1.33
CA GLY A 170 -4.12 7.61 1.52
C GLY A 170 -4.45 6.87 2.83
N ARG A 171 -3.72 5.77 3.10
CA ARG A 171 -3.83 5.04 4.38
C ARG A 171 -3.47 5.91 5.58
N CYS A 172 -2.39 6.69 5.49
CA CYS A 172 -2.00 7.62 6.55
C CYS A 172 -3.10 8.65 6.79
N ARG A 173 -3.58 9.36 5.76
CA ARG A 173 -4.68 10.34 5.89
C ARG A 173 -5.91 9.76 6.59
N LYS A 174 -6.30 8.54 6.23
CA LYS A 174 -7.45 7.82 6.80
C LYS A 174 -7.29 7.45 8.29
N TYR A 175 -6.06 7.15 8.74
CA TYR A 175 -5.82 6.56 10.05
C TYR A 175 -5.01 7.43 11.03
N LYS A 176 -4.46 8.55 10.55
CA LYS A 176 -3.58 9.47 11.30
C LYS A 176 -4.27 10.27 12.40
N VAL A 177 -5.60 10.22 12.54
CA VAL A 177 -6.35 10.91 13.61
C VAL A 177 -5.84 10.54 15.01
N PHE A 178 -5.18 9.39 15.17
CA PHE A 178 -4.63 8.90 16.45
C PHE A 178 -3.10 8.99 16.55
N TRP A 179 -2.42 9.64 15.60
CA TRP A 179 -0.98 9.84 15.68
C TRP A 179 -0.71 11.02 16.61
N TYR A 180 -0.40 10.71 17.87
CA TYR A 180 -0.12 11.68 18.93
C TYR A 180 1.06 12.58 18.59
N ASP A 181 2.09 12.03 17.95
CA ASP A 181 3.23 12.78 17.44
C ASP A 181 3.35 12.51 15.95
N ARG A 182 3.04 13.52 15.12
CA ARG A 182 3.45 13.45 13.72
C ARG A 182 4.98 13.31 13.75
N PRO A 183 5.57 12.32 13.06
CA PRO A 183 7.03 12.28 13.00
C PRO A 183 7.54 13.64 12.53
N ASP A 184 8.54 14.13 13.26
CA ASP A 184 9.38 15.22 12.78
C ASP A 184 10.13 14.69 11.56
N ILE A 185 9.48 14.81 10.42
CA ILE A 185 10.05 14.50 9.12
C ILE A 185 10.78 15.78 8.72
N PHE A 186 11.92 15.99 9.36
CA PHE A 186 12.85 17.03 8.93
C PHE A 186 13.41 16.67 7.54
N PRO A 187 13.71 17.69 6.71
CA PRO A 187 14.69 18.70 7.08
C PRO A 187 14.18 20.13 6.88
N GLN A 188 13.92 20.88 7.95
CA GLN A 188 13.56 22.30 7.85
C GLN A 188 14.68 23.19 7.27
N ASN A 189 15.86 22.64 6.90
CA ASN A 189 17.02 23.42 6.44
C ASN A 189 17.69 22.93 5.15
N GLY A 190 17.11 21.97 4.40
CA GLY A 190 17.68 21.55 3.11
C GLY A 190 19.07 20.88 3.17
N VAL A 191 19.48 20.37 4.34
CA VAL A 191 20.74 19.67 4.56
C VAL A 191 20.47 18.20 4.80
N CYS A 192 21.15 17.32 4.06
CA CYS A 192 21.16 15.88 4.27
C CYS A 192 21.65 15.54 5.69
N SER A 193 21.17 14.45 6.30
CA SER A 193 21.69 13.89 7.57
C SER A 193 23.19 13.61 7.55
N SER A 194 23.79 13.47 6.36
CA SER A 194 25.24 13.34 6.16
C SER A 194 25.98 14.68 6.04
N TYR A 195 25.34 15.83 6.30
CA TYR A 195 25.90 17.18 6.20
C TYR A 195 26.46 17.56 4.80
N VAL A 196 26.05 16.84 3.75
CA VAL A 196 26.44 17.13 2.37
C VAL A 196 25.45 18.13 1.76
N SER A 197 25.98 19.21 1.18
CA SER A 197 25.22 20.22 0.45
C SER A 197 25.48 20.11 -1.07
N GLY A 198 24.50 20.50 -1.89
CA GLY A 198 24.61 20.49 -3.35
C GLY A 198 23.28 20.21 -4.05
N LYS A 199 23.25 20.32 -5.39
CA LYS A 199 22.03 20.07 -6.21
C LYS A 199 21.41 18.69 -5.97
N ALA A 200 22.21 17.70 -5.57
CA ALA A 200 21.77 16.34 -5.28
C ALA A 200 21.25 16.13 -3.84
N HIS A 201 21.38 17.14 -2.98
CA HIS A 201 21.07 17.09 -1.55
C HIS A 201 20.12 18.22 -1.09
N ASN A 202 19.70 19.09 -2.01
CA ASN A 202 18.72 20.14 -1.75
C ASN A 202 17.32 19.54 -1.68
N MET A 203 16.86 19.30 -0.45
CA MET A 203 15.46 19.09 -0.14
C MET A 203 14.81 20.48 -0.11
N ASP A 204 13.94 20.78 -1.08
CA ASP A 204 13.36 22.12 -1.34
C ASP A 204 13.13 22.97 -0.06
N PRO A 205 13.93 24.03 0.18
CA PRO A 205 13.80 24.88 1.36
C PRO A 205 12.58 25.82 1.29
N TYR A 206 11.89 25.88 0.15
CA TYR A 206 10.74 26.77 -0.06
C TYR A 206 9.38 26.13 0.28
N GLY A 207 9.38 24.91 0.81
CA GLY A 207 8.19 24.31 1.43
C GLY A 207 7.16 23.76 0.42
N VAL A 208 7.51 23.61 -0.85
CA VAL A 208 6.60 23.06 -1.88
C VAL A 208 6.67 21.52 -1.91
N GLY A 209 7.66 20.93 -1.25
CA GLY A 209 7.91 19.49 -1.22
C GLY A 209 8.76 19.03 -2.41
N CYS A 210 8.99 17.72 -2.51
CA CYS A 210 9.71 17.10 -3.62
C CYS A 210 8.73 16.53 -4.65
N SER A 211 9.10 16.41 -5.92
CA SER A 211 8.36 15.64 -6.91
C SER A 211 8.79 14.18 -6.90
N TYR A 212 7.94 13.25 -7.36
CA TYR A 212 8.34 11.84 -7.51
C TYR A 212 9.54 11.68 -8.46
N LYS A 213 9.69 12.57 -9.44
CA LYS A 213 10.86 12.59 -10.34
C LYS A 213 12.15 12.92 -9.59
N GLU A 214 12.10 13.89 -8.68
CA GLU A 214 13.26 14.24 -7.83
C GLU A 214 13.62 13.12 -6.87
N ILE A 215 12.62 12.43 -6.30
CA ILE A 215 12.86 11.25 -5.46
C ILE A 215 13.57 10.15 -6.25
N LEU A 216 13.08 9.84 -7.46
CA LEU A 216 13.67 8.82 -8.32
C LEU A 216 15.04 9.21 -8.90
N ALA A 217 15.36 10.51 -8.94
CA ALA A 217 16.65 11.04 -9.38
C ALA A 217 17.65 11.23 -8.23
N ALA A 218 17.25 11.00 -6.98
CA ALA A 218 18.08 11.20 -5.81
C ALA A 218 19.29 10.24 -5.83
N THR A 219 20.49 10.79 -5.70
CA THR A 219 21.72 10.01 -5.57
C THR A 219 22.03 9.63 -4.13
N CYS A 220 21.48 10.38 -3.16
CA CYS A 220 21.59 10.09 -1.74
C CYS A 220 20.41 9.23 -1.28
N SER A 221 20.73 8.02 -0.83
CA SER A 221 19.73 7.05 -0.35
C SER A 221 18.97 7.52 0.90
N GLU A 222 19.63 8.24 1.80
CA GLU A 222 19.00 8.84 2.99
C GLU A 222 18.05 9.98 2.61
N CYS A 223 18.47 10.89 1.72
CA CYS A 223 17.59 11.95 1.22
C CYS A 223 16.36 11.36 0.52
N MET A 224 16.56 10.32 -0.29
CA MET A 224 15.48 9.63 -1.00
C MET A 224 14.41 9.11 -0.03
N ILE A 225 14.79 8.36 1.01
CA ILE A 225 13.81 7.81 1.96
C ILE A 225 13.16 8.89 2.83
N LEU A 226 13.87 9.97 3.15
CA LEU A 226 13.28 11.13 3.84
C LEU A 226 12.22 11.84 2.98
N MET A 227 12.49 12.04 1.68
CA MET A 227 11.50 12.58 0.74
C MET A 227 10.27 11.68 0.62
N ILE A 228 10.47 10.36 0.60
CA ILE A 228 9.39 9.38 0.58
C ILE A 228 8.54 9.48 1.85
N ASN A 229 9.19 9.51 3.02
CA ASN A 229 8.52 9.68 4.30
C ASN A 229 7.71 10.99 4.31
N TYR A 230 8.27 12.08 3.77
CA TYR A 230 7.56 13.34 3.63
C TYR A 230 6.30 13.20 2.76
N LYS A 231 6.40 12.61 1.56
CA LYS A 231 5.25 12.35 0.69
C LYS A 231 4.17 11.52 1.37
N ILE A 232 4.56 10.43 2.03
CA ILE A 232 3.62 9.50 2.64
C ILE A 232 2.91 10.12 3.84
N PHE A 233 3.63 10.82 4.71
CA PHE A 233 3.06 11.28 5.97
C PHE A 233 2.53 12.73 5.94
N ARG A 234 3.02 13.59 5.03
CA ARG A 234 2.58 15.00 4.91
C ARG A 234 1.68 15.24 3.70
N GLY A 235 1.89 14.54 2.59
CA GLY A 235 0.97 14.55 1.43
C GLY A 235 1.09 15.74 0.48
N TYR A 236 2.21 16.48 0.51
CA TYR A 236 2.54 17.53 -0.45
C TYR A 236 3.49 17.02 -1.51
#